data_AF-A0A962WR05-F1
#
_entry.id   AF-A0A962WR05-F1
#
_cell.length_a   1.000
_cell.length_b   1.000
_cell.length_c   1.000
_cell.angle_alpha   90.00
_cell.angle_beta   90.00
_cell.angle_gamma   90.00
#
_symmetry.space_group_name_H-M   'P 1'
#
loop_
_entity.id
_entity.type
_entity.pdbx_description
1 polymer ?
#
loop_
_entity_poly.entity_id
_entity_poly.type
_entity_poly.pdbx_seq_one_letter_code
_entity_poly.pdbx_strand_id
1 'polypeptide(L)'
;MAVTGADSGTRHPAVAPGSDFYYASLYHPAPVREQLRAAAALRAELLGIPPGCSDRGVAHVKLAWWHEELSGTQAPRHDLARALQPLFEAEPAWRARYLALVERLHDALAAAAPADEPALRAWTDNLHGDFAGPLARLARPGLAVDDSVLRELAVDTELLRGVLELRSERRAGPAPFARTTLAGHGLSVASVVEATHTAALGAL
;
A
#
# COMPACT_ATOMS: atom_id res chain seq x y z
N MET A 1 3.06 -36.99 -9.47
CA MET A 1 2.16 -36.46 -10.51
C MET A 1 0.76 -36.43 -9.90
N ALA A 2 0.07 -35.30 -9.74
CA ALA A 2 -0.01 -34.14 -10.60
C ALA A 2 0.15 -32.81 -9.83
N VAL A 3 1.01 -31.95 -10.35
CA VAL A 3 0.98 -30.50 -10.16
C VAL A 3 -0.11 -29.99 -11.09
N THR A 4 -1.27 -29.60 -10.56
CA THR A 4 -2.25 -28.74 -11.25
C THR A 4 -3.14 -28.06 -10.21
N GLY A 5 -2.57 -27.17 -9.41
CA GLY A 5 -3.31 -26.03 -8.87
C GLY A 5 -2.93 -24.86 -9.75
N ALA A 6 -3.86 -24.33 -10.54
CA ALA A 6 -3.62 -23.16 -11.36
C ALA A 6 -3.25 -21.98 -10.44
N ASP A 7 -1.96 -21.67 -10.32
CA ASP A 7 -1.48 -20.44 -9.69
C ASP A 7 -1.96 -19.30 -10.60
N SER A 8 -3.07 -18.66 -10.24
CA SER A 8 -3.77 -17.61 -11.01
C SER A 8 -2.97 -16.31 -11.15
N GLY A 9 -1.64 -16.38 -11.08
CA GLY A 9 -0.75 -15.56 -11.90
C GLY A 9 -0.40 -14.18 -11.35
N THR A 10 -0.77 -13.84 -10.11
CA THR A 10 -0.35 -12.55 -9.54
C THR A 10 1.12 -12.59 -9.09
N ARG A 11 2.02 -12.17 -9.99
CA ARG A 11 3.45 -11.99 -9.71
C ARG A 11 3.73 -10.56 -9.27
N HIS A 12 3.73 -10.32 -7.97
CA HIS A 12 4.17 -9.05 -7.39
C HIS A 12 5.03 -9.31 -6.14
N PRO A 13 6.16 -8.60 -5.94
CA PRO A 13 7.08 -8.85 -4.82
C PRO A 13 6.38 -8.85 -3.44
N ALA A 14 5.41 -7.95 -3.23
CA ALA A 14 4.66 -7.86 -1.97
C ALA A 14 3.91 -9.15 -1.58
N VAL A 15 3.58 -10.01 -2.54
CA VAL A 15 2.82 -11.26 -2.32
C VAL A 15 3.61 -12.50 -2.75
N ALA A 16 4.91 -12.34 -2.99
CA ALA A 16 5.79 -13.42 -3.39
C ALA A 16 6.11 -14.34 -2.19
N PRO A 17 6.44 -15.63 -2.45
CA PRO A 17 6.92 -16.52 -1.39
C PRO A 17 8.03 -15.87 -0.56
N GLY A 18 7.88 -15.93 0.77
CA GLY A 18 8.82 -15.32 1.71
C GLY A 18 8.47 -13.89 2.17
N SER A 19 7.46 -13.25 1.59
CA SER A 19 6.94 -11.97 2.13
C SER A 19 6.09 -12.18 3.39
N ASP A 20 5.97 -11.14 4.22
CA ASP A 20 5.08 -11.18 5.40
C ASP A 20 3.63 -11.50 5.00
N PHE A 21 3.18 -10.94 3.88
CA PHE A 21 1.86 -11.23 3.33
C PHE A 21 1.69 -12.70 2.95
N TYR A 22 2.73 -13.31 2.35
CA TYR A 22 2.70 -14.73 1.99
C TYR A 22 2.46 -15.60 3.23
N TYR A 23 3.17 -15.34 4.34
CA TYR A 23 2.98 -16.09 5.58
C TYR A 23 1.63 -15.77 6.26
N ALA A 24 1.20 -14.51 6.26
CA ALA A 24 -0.08 -14.10 6.83
C ALA A 24 -1.28 -14.74 6.11
N SER A 25 -1.16 -14.99 4.80
CA SER A 25 -2.23 -15.57 3.98
C SER A 25 -2.12 -17.08 3.78
N LEU A 26 -1.02 -17.71 4.22
CA LEU A 26 -0.65 -19.10 3.88
C LEU A 26 -1.75 -20.13 4.21
N TYR A 27 -2.44 -19.94 5.32
CA TYR A 27 -3.42 -20.89 5.86
C TYR A 27 -4.86 -20.66 5.38
N HIS A 28 -5.09 -19.68 4.49
CA HIS A 28 -6.42 -19.47 3.89
C HIS A 28 -6.70 -20.49 2.76
N PRO A 29 -7.97 -20.89 2.56
CA PRO A 29 -8.37 -21.67 1.38
C PRO A 29 -7.90 -21.00 0.08
N ALA A 30 -7.56 -21.80 -0.93
CA ALA A 30 -6.96 -21.29 -2.17
C ALA A 30 -7.74 -20.13 -2.83
N PRO A 31 -9.08 -20.19 -2.97
CA PRO A 31 -9.83 -19.09 -3.58
C PRO A 31 -9.71 -17.76 -2.80
N VAL A 32 -9.80 -17.83 -1.46
CA VAL A 32 -9.65 -16.66 -0.59
C VAL A 32 -8.22 -16.11 -0.65
N ARG A 33 -7.23 -17.00 -0.65
CA ARG A 33 -5.81 -16.63 -0.73
C ARG A 33 -5.48 -15.94 -2.05
N GLU A 34 -6.07 -16.38 -3.16
CA GLU A 34 -5.89 -15.74 -4.48
C GLU A 34 -6.49 -14.33 -4.53
N GLN A 35 -7.71 -14.15 -4.00
CA GLN A 35 -8.35 -12.83 -3.89
C GLN A 35 -7.54 -11.89 -3.00
N LEU A 36 -7.09 -12.38 -1.83
CA LEU A 36 -6.23 -11.62 -0.93
C LEU A 36 -4.92 -11.21 -1.63
N ARG A 37 -4.24 -12.14 -2.33
CA ARG A 37 -3.01 -11.85 -3.07
C ARG A 37 -3.24 -10.80 -4.16
N ALA A 38 -4.31 -10.93 -4.95
CA ALA A 38 -4.63 -9.95 -5.99
C ALA A 38 -4.91 -8.55 -5.39
N ALA A 39 -5.68 -8.49 -4.29
CA ALA A 39 -6.00 -7.25 -3.61
C ALA A 39 -4.75 -6.57 -3.02
N ALA A 40 -3.91 -7.33 -2.32
CA ALA A 40 -2.68 -6.83 -1.73
C ALA A 40 -1.65 -6.41 -2.80
N ALA A 41 -1.54 -7.17 -3.89
CA ALA A 41 -0.64 -6.85 -4.99
C ALA A 41 -1.04 -5.55 -5.70
N LEU A 42 -2.32 -5.35 -6.03
CA LEU A 42 -2.77 -4.09 -6.63
C LEU A 42 -2.53 -2.90 -5.68
N ARG A 43 -2.83 -3.07 -4.39
CA ARG A 43 -2.58 -2.01 -3.40
C ARG A 43 -1.09 -1.65 -3.36
N ALA A 44 -0.21 -2.64 -3.30
CA ALA A 44 1.23 -2.43 -3.29
C ALA A 44 1.75 -1.80 -4.58
N GLU A 45 1.24 -2.22 -5.75
CA GLU A 45 1.57 -1.64 -7.05
C GLU A 45 1.23 -0.15 -7.09
N LEU A 46 0.02 0.24 -6.65
CA LEU A 46 -0.40 1.64 -6.62
C LEU A 46 0.41 2.48 -5.64
N LEU A 47 0.57 2.01 -4.39
CA LEU A 47 1.35 2.69 -3.35
C LEU A 47 2.84 2.83 -3.75
N GLY A 48 3.35 1.91 -4.57
CA GLY A 48 4.72 1.93 -5.09
C GLY A 48 4.95 2.94 -6.23
N ILE A 49 3.91 3.54 -6.81
CA ILE A 49 4.08 4.47 -7.95
C ILE A 49 4.82 5.76 -7.55
N PRO A 50 4.36 6.55 -6.55
CA PRO A 50 5.07 7.77 -6.17
C PRO A 50 6.57 7.56 -5.89
N PRO A 51 6.97 6.55 -5.10
CA PRO A 51 8.39 6.38 -4.82
C PRO A 51 9.20 5.64 -5.87
N GLY A 52 8.52 4.85 -6.71
CA GLY A 52 9.14 4.18 -7.85
C GLY A 52 9.44 5.10 -9.02
N CYS A 53 9.00 6.37 -8.98
CA CYS A 53 9.19 7.35 -10.04
C CYS A 53 10.13 8.48 -9.60
N SER A 54 11.23 8.67 -10.32
CA SER A 54 12.12 9.83 -10.09
C SER A 54 11.50 11.15 -10.56
N ASP A 55 10.58 11.09 -11.53
CA ASP A 55 9.87 12.23 -12.09
C ASP A 55 8.38 12.18 -11.69
N ARG A 56 7.87 13.28 -11.14
CA ARG A 56 6.47 13.37 -10.69
C ARG A 56 5.48 13.32 -11.84
N GLY A 57 5.81 13.88 -13.00
CA GLY A 57 4.98 13.78 -14.21
C GLY A 57 4.79 12.34 -14.65
N VAL A 58 5.85 11.51 -14.58
CA VAL A 58 5.74 10.06 -14.83
C VAL A 58 4.81 9.38 -13.81
N ALA A 59 4.89 9.74 -12.53
CA ALA A 59 3.98 9.23 -11.51
C ALA A 59 2.51 9.62 -11.81
N HIS A 60 2.26 10.88 -12.19
CA HIS A 60 0.93 11.33 -12.61
C HIS A 60 0.39 10.53 -13.80
N VAL A 61 1.19 10.32 -14.84
CA VAL A 61 0.77 9.55 -16.02
C VAL A 61 0.43 8.11 -15.65
N LYS A 62 1.23 7.47 -14.78
CA LYS A 62 0.95 6.10 -14.31
C LYS A 62 -0.34 6.01 -13.49
N LEU A 63 -0.56 6.95 -12.57
CA LEU A 63 -1.78 6.98 -11.76
C LEU A 63 -3.02 7.25 -12.62
N ALA A 64 -2.94 8.16 -13.59
CA ALA A 64 -4.02 8.41 -14.54
C ALA A 64 -4.35 7.15 -15.36
N TRP A 65 -3.32 6.43 -15.84
CA TRP A 65 -3.52 5.15 -16.52
C TRP A 65 -4.21 4.11 -15.62
N TRP A 66 -3.81 4.02 -14.34
CA TRP A 66 -4.46 3.12 -13.38
C TRP A 66 -5.91 3.51 -13.09
N HIS A 67 -6.22 4.80 -13.05
CA HIS A 67 -7.60 5.27 -12.93
C HIS A 67 -8.46 4.77 -14.10
N GLU A 68 -7.99 4.93 -15.34
CA GLU A 68 -8.66 4.41 -16.53
C GLU A 68 -8.82 2.89 -16.48
N GLU A 69 -7.74 2.18 -16.15
CA GLU A 69 -7.69 0.72 -16.05
C GLU A 69 -8.70 0.16 -15.03
N LEU A 70 -8.92 0.88 -13.93
CA LEU A 70 -9.84 0.49 -12.86
C LEU A 70 -11.26 1.06 -13.02
N SER A 71 -11.46 2.06 -13.89
CA SER A 71 -12.76 2.72 -14.10
C SER A 71 -13.86 1.76 -14.59
N GLY A 72 -13.48 0.64 -15.22
CA GLY A 72 -14.42 -0.31 -15.80
C GLY A 72 -15.06 0.17 -17.11
N THR A 73 -14.57 1.26 -17.69
CA THR A 73 -15.02 1.75 -19.00
C THR A 73 -14.54 0.86 -20.16
N GLN A 74 -13.50 0.06 -19.94
CA GLN A 74 -12.92 -0.86 -20.91
C GLN A 74 -12.54 -2.18 -20.23
N ALA A 75 -12.31 -3.22 -21.02
CA ALA A 75 -11.80 -4.49 -20.51
C ALA A 75 -10.37 -4.29 -19.93
N PRO A 76 -10.07 -4.81 -18.73
CA PRO A 76 -8.78 -4.62 -18.08
C PRO A 76 -7.64 -5.26 -18.87
N ARG A 77 -6.61 -4.46 -19.12
CA ARG A 77 -5.36 -4.81 -19.81
C ARG A 77 -4.29 -5.34 -18.86
N HIS A 78 -4.32 -4.96 -17.59
CA HIS A 78 -3.39 -5.43 -16.56
C HIS A 78 -3.85 -6.74 -15.92
N ASP A 79 -2.90 -7.63 -15.61
CA ASP A 79 -3.20 -8.91 -14.95
C ASP A 79 -3.83 -8.71 -13.57
N LEU A 80 -3.34 -7.77 -12.76
CA LEU A 80 -3.94 -7.44 -11.46
C LEU A 80 -5.39 -6.95 -11.58
N ALA A 81 -5.67 -6.08 -12.55
CA ALA A 81 -7.02 -5.58 -12.79
C ALA A 81 -7.97 -6.68 -13.29
N ARG A 82 -7.46 -7.63 -14.10
CA ARG A 82 -8.20 -8.84 -14.48
C ARG A 82 -8.48 -9.74 -13.29
N ALA A 83 -7.47 -10.04 -12.48
CA ALA A 83 -7.59 -10.94 -11.32
C ALA A 83 -8.60 -10.42 -10.28
N LEU A 84 -8.80 -9.10 -10.21
CA LEU A 84 -9.76 -8.46 -9.31
C LEU A 84 -11.18 -8.31 -9.87
N GLN A 85 -11.44 -8.58 -11.16
CA GLN A 85 -12.80 -8.44 -11.70
C GLN A 85 -13.84 -9.24 -10.92
N PRO A 86 -13.62 -10.52 -10.54
CA PRO A 86 -14.61 -11.26 -9.76
C PRO A 86 -14.92 -10.60 -8.40
N LEU A 87 -13.91 -9.97 -7.78
CA LEU A 87 -14.10 -9.25 -6.52
C LEU A 87 -14.85 -7.93 -6.72
N PHE A 88 -14.54 -7.19 -7.78
CA PHE A 88 -15.25 -5.95 -8.13
C PHE A 88 -16.70 -6.19 -8.53
N GLU A 89 -17.00 -7.31 -9.17
CA GLU A 89 -18.37 -7.72 -9.52
C GLU A 89 -19.16 -8.15 -8.28
N ALA A 90 -18.53 -8.94 -7.39
CA ALA A 90 -19.18 -9.40 -6.16
C ALA A 90 -19.40 -8.26 -5.16
N GLU A 91 -18.46 -7.32 -5.06
CA GLU A 91 -18.51 -6.20 -4.11
C GLU A 91 -17.92 -4.93 -4.76
N PRO A 92 -18.76 -4.09 -5.40
CA PRO A 92 -18.34 -2.88 -6.12
C PRO A 92 -17.55 -1.87 -5.27
N ALA A 93 -17.72 -1.90 -3.95
CA ALA A 93 -16.98 -1.06 -3.01
C ALA A 93 -15.45 -1.25 -3.10
N TRP A 94 -14.97 -2.43 -3.52
CA TRP A 94 -13.54 -2.64 -3.78
C TRP A 94 -13.01 -1.76 -4.90
N ARG A 95 -13.74 -1.67 -6.02
CA ARG A 95 -13.33 -0.83 -7.15
C ARG A 95 -13.28 0.64 -6.75
N ALA A 96 -14.34 1.13 -6.09
CA ALA A 96 -14.40 2.50 -5.58
C ALA A 96 -13.23 2.82 -4.64
N ARG A 97 -12.86 1.87 -3.77
CA ARG A 97 -11.74 2.04 -2.84
C ARG A 97 -10.38 2.16 -3.53
N TYR A 98 -10.13 1.39 -4.59
CA TYR A 98 -8.89 1.56 -5.38
C TYR A 98 -8.87 2.86 -6.17
N LEU A 99 -10.00 3.27 -6.77
CA LEU A 99 -10.08 4.56 -7.46
C LEU A 99 -9.82 5.72 -6.48
N ALA A 100 -10.42 5.68 -5.29
CA ALA A 100 -10.15 6.66 -4.24
C ALA A 100 -8.69 6.63 -3.77
N LEU A 101 -8.04 5.45 -3.74
CA LEU A 101 -6.60 5.38 -3.46
C LEU A 101 -5.78 6.08 -4.55
N VAL A 102 -6.11 5.88 -5.83
CA VAL A 102 -5.42 6.57 -6.95
C VAL A 102 -5.54 8.09 -6.82
N GLU A 103 -6.73 8.60 -6.47
CA GLU A 103 -6.97 10.02 -6.22
C GLU A 103 -6.13 10.54 -5.05
N ARG A 104 -6.13 9.83 -3.92
CA ARG A 104 -5.30 10.19 -2.76
C ARG A 104 -3.80 10.17 -3.06
N LEU A 105 -3.35 9.27 -3.93
CA LEU A 105 -1.96 9.23 -4.39
C LEU A 105 -1.62 10.41 -5.29
N HIS A 106 -2.56 10.87 -6.12
CA HIS A 106 -2.38 12.11 -6.88
C HIS A 106 -2.21 13.33 -5.96
N ASP A 107 -3.05 13.45 -4.93
CA ASP A 107 -2.94 14.53 -3.94
C ASP A 107 -1.60 14.44 -3.18
N ALA A 108 -1.20 13.22 -2.81
CA ALA A 108 0.06 12.97 -2.11
C ALA A 108 1.31 13.36 -2.91
N LEU A 109 1.27 13.30 -4.25
CA LEU A 109 2.40 13.74 -5.11
C LEU A 109 2.68 15.25 -4.99
N ALA A 110 1.66 16.06 -4.71
CA ALA A 110 1.76 17.51 -4.56
C ALA A 110 1.98 17.96 -3.11
N ALA A 111 1.60 17.13 -2.14
CA ALA A 111 1.59 17.50 -0.74
C ALA A 111 3.01 17.55 -0.12
N ALA A 112 3.17 18.44 0.86
CA ALA A 112 4.39 18.53 1.65
C ALA A 112 4.45 17.40 2.69
N ALA A 113 5.67 17.00 3.09
CA ALA A 113 5.82 16.02 4.14
C ALA A 113 5.11 16.45 5.45
N PRO A 114 4.51 15.52 6.20
CA PRO A 114 3.77 15.80 7.44
C PRO A 114 4.58 16.64 8.44
N ALA A 115 3.93 17.66 8.99
CA ALA A 115 4.58 18.59 9.90
C ALA A 115 4.91 17.93 11.25
N ASP A 116 3.94 17.23 11.83
CA ASP A 116 3.98 16.62 13.15
C ASP A 116 3.44 15.17 13.12
N GLU A 117 3.55 14.47 14.25
CA GLU A 117 3.17 13.08 14.42
C GLU A 117 1.67 12.83 14.17
N PRO A 118 0.73 13.69 14.65
CA PRO A 118 -0.67 13.59 14.25
C PRO A 118 -0.89 13.69 12.74
N ALA A 119 -0.22 14.63 12.06
CA ALA A 119 -0.31 14.76 10.60
C ALA A 119 0.27 13.55 9.87
N LEU A 120 1.37 12.96 10.38
CA LEU A 120 1.96 11.74 9.81
C LEU A 120 1.00 10.55 9.95
N ARG A 121 0.36 10.44 11.11
CA ARG A 121 -0.63 9.39 11.36
C ARG A 121 -1.84 9.55 10.44
N ALA A 122 -2.39 10.76 10.32
CA ALA A 122 -3.50 11.06 9.42
C ALA A 122 -3.14 10.81 7.95
N TRP A 123 -1.91 11.15 7.54
CA TRP A 123 -1.42 10.85 6.20
C TRP A 123 -1.38 9.34 5.92
N THR A 124 -0.80 8.58 6.84
CA THR A 124 -0.70 7.11 6.73
C THR A 124 -2.09 6.49 6.70
N ASP A 125 -2.97 6.97 7.56
CA ASP A 125 -4.35 6.54 7.63
C ASP A 125 -5.13 6.79 6.32
N ASN A 126 -4.92 7.96 5.71
CA ASN A 126 -5.51 8.33 4.44
C ASN A 126 -5.11 7.34 3.31
N LEU A 127 -3.86 6.86 3.29
CA LEU A 127 -3.39 5.95 2.25
C LEU A 127 -3.70 4.47 2.54
N HIS A 128 -3.64 4.06 3.81
CA HIS A 128 -3.60 2.65 4.18
C HIS A 128 -4.87 2.15 4.91
N GLY A 129 -5.51 3.01 5.71
CA GLY A 129 -6.47 2.60 6.72
C GLY A 129 -7.76 1.99 6.17
N ASP A 130 -8.27 2.53 5.05
CA ASP A 130 -9.57 2.12 4.47
C ASP A 130 -9.56 0.69 3.89
N PHE A 131 -8.37 0.10 3.71
CA PHE A 131 -8.25 -1.29 3.25
C PHE A 131 -8.33 -2.32 4.38
N ALA A 132 -8.10 -1.91 5.63
CA ALA A 132 -7.91 -2.84 6.74
C ALA A 132 -9.16 -3.71 7.02
N GLY A 133 -10.30 -3.07 7.21
CA GLY A 133 -11.59 -3.74 7.45
C GLY A 133 -11.98 -4.71 6.33
N PRO A 134 -12.06 -4.24 5.07
CA PRO A 134 -12.39 -5.09 3.92
C PRO A 134 -11.43 -6.27 3.74
N LEU A 135 -10.11 -6.07 3.84
CA LEU A 135 -9.14 -7.16 3.72
C LEU A 135 -9.30 -8.20 4.84
N ALA A 136 -9.52 -7.74 6.08
CA ALA A 136 -9.72 -8.63 7.21
C ALA A 136 -11.00 -9.49 7.05
N ARG A 137 -12.09 -8.90 6.53
CA ARG A 137 -13.34 -9.62 6.29
C ARG A 137 -13.31 -10.50 5.04
N LEU A 138 -12.53 -10.13 4.03
CA LEU A 138 -12.22 -10.99 2.90
C LEU A 138 -11.45 -12.24 3.38
N ALA A 139 -10.49 -12.06 4.29
CA ALA A 139 -9.74 -13.16 4.87
C ALA A 139 -10.59 -14.03 5.81
N ARG A 140 -11.43 -13.40 6.63
CA ARG A 140 -12.27 -14.03 7.65
C ARG A 140 -13.70 -13.48 7.58
N PRO A 141 -14.57 -14.10 6.76
CA PRO A 141 -15.98 -13.72 6.71
C PRO A 141 -16.62 -13.79 8.09
N GLY A 142 -17.36 -12.75 8.47
CA GLY A 142 -18.01 -12.65 9.78
C GLY A 142 -17.12 -12.13 10.91
N LEU A 143 -15.90 -11.66 10.63
CA LEU A 143 -15.05 -11.01 11.63
C LEU A 143 -15.77 -9.79 12.24
N ALA A 144 -16.15 -9.92 13.52
CA ALA A 144 -16.84 -8.90 14.30
C ALA A 144 -15.84 -8.05 15.11
N VAL A 145 -14.92 -7.40 14.38
CA VAL A 145 -14.01 -6.39 14.93
C VAL A 145 -14.42 -5.04 14.35
N ASP A 146 -14.37 -3.99 15.17
CA ASP A 146 -14.67 -2.63 14.76
C ASP A 146 -13.64 -2.10 13.74
N ASP A 147 -14.11 -1.35 12.74
CA ASP A 147 -13.25 -0.82 11.69
C ASP A 147 -12.23 0.18 12.21
N SER A 148 -12.53 0.92 13.29
CA SER A 148 -11.59 1.83 13.92
C SER A 148 -10.36 1.10 14.46
N VAL A 149 -10.56 -0.08 15.07
CA VAL A 149 -9.46 -0.91 15.59
C VAL A 149 -8.61 -1.46 14.46
N LEU A 150 -9.24 -1.97 13.39
CA LEU A 150 -8.51 -2.50 12.23
C LEU A 150 -7.73 -1.39 11.51
N ARG A 151 -8.33 -0.20 11.42
CA ARG A 151 -7.70 1.00 10.85
C ARG A 151 -6.51 1.45 11.68
N GLU A 152 -6.65 1.50 13.01
CA GLU A 152 -5.56 1.82 13.94
C GLU A 152 -4.38 0.86 13.78
N LEU A 153 -4.64 -0.45 13.78
CA LEU A 153 -3.62 -1.48 13.58
C LEU A 153 -2.91 -1.36 12.22
N ALA A 154 -3.66 -1.05 11.16
CA ALA A 154 -3.07 -0.87 9.83
C ALA A 154 -2.12 0.33 9.81
N VAL A 155 -2.51 1.45 10.41
CA VAL A 155 -1.65 2.63 10.50
C VAL A 155 -0.38 2.34 11.29
N ASP A 156 -0.50 1.72 12.46
CA ASP A 156 0.65 1.43 13.31
C ASP A 156 1.61 0.43 12.65
N THR A 157 1.06 -0.56 11.93
CA THR A 157 1.85 -1.52 11.15
C THR A 157 2.64 -0.84 10.05
N GLU A 158 2.03 0.08 9.30
CA GLU A 158 2.70 0.75 8.18
C GLU A 158 3.74 1.76 8.68
N LEU A 159 3.50 2.45 9.79
CA LEU A 159 4.50 3.29 10.46
C LEU A 159 5.69 2.46 10.95
N LEU A 160 5.43 1.33 11.63
CA LEU A 160 6.47 0.42 12.10
C LEU A 160 7.29 -0.12 10.93
N ARG A 161 6.64 -0.56 9.85
CA ARG A 161 7.32 -1.03 8.64
C ARG A 161 8.19 0.07 8.04
N GLY A 162 7.68 1.30 7.94
CA GLY A 162 8.49 2.41 7.46
C GLY A 162 9.78 2.61 8.27
N VAL A 163 9.73 2.45 9.60
CA VAL A 163 10.92 2.52 10.46
C VAL A 163 11.86 1.34 10.24
N LEU A 164 11.35 0.11 10.26
CA LEU A 164 12.15 -1.12 10.12
C LEU A 164 12.77 -1.26 8.73
N GLU A 165 12.02 -0.85 7.71
CA GLU A 165 12.37 -0.91 6.30
C GLU A 165 12.88 0.45 5.80
N LEU A 166 13.31 1.36 6.68
CA LEU A 166 13.71 2.73 6.31
C LEU A 166 14.69 2.76 5.15
N ARG A 167 15.62 1.80 5.08
CA ARG A 167 16.56 1.73 3.96
C ARG A 167 15.85 1.48 2.63
N SER A 168 14.89 0.56 2.52
CA SER A 168 14.12 0.36 1.28
C SER A 168 13.10 1.47 1.06
N GLU A 169 12.51 1.99 2.13
CA GLU A 169 11.35 2.89 2.10
C GLU A 169 11.71 4.39 2.17
N ARG A 170 12.98 4.78 2.31
CA ARG A 170 13.37 6.21 2.39
C ARG A 170 12.97 7.06 1.18
N ARG A 171 12.59 6.43 0.07
CA ARG A 171 12.07 7.11 -1.14
C ARG A 171 10.55 6.97 -1.28
N ALA A 172 9.89 6.19 -0.42
CA ALA A 172 8.50 5.70 -0.46
C ALA A 172 7.40 6.78 -0.46
N GLY A 173 7.73 7.98 -0.03
CA GLY A 173 6.78 9.04 0.30
C GLY A 173 7.37 9.92 1.39
N PRO A 174 6.58 10.62 2.22
CA PRO A 174 7.17 11.18 3.42
C PRO A 174 7.81 10.04 4.22
N ALA A 175 9.04 10.29 4.69
CA ALA A 175 9.70 9.41 5.64
C ALA A 175 8.73 9.04 6.78
N PRO A 176 8.89 7.88 7.46
CA PRO A 176 8.04 7.46 8.57
C PRO A 176 8.22 8.34 9.83
N PHE A 177 8.69 9.57 9.66
CA PHE A 177 9.02 10.55 10.69
C PHE A 177 8.41 11.89 10.31
N ALA A 178 7.83 12.56 11.30
CA ALA A 178 7.34 13.90 11.10
C ALA A 178 8.51 14.88 10.95
N ARG A 179 8.26 16.02 10.30
CA ARG A 179 9.28 17.05 10.12
C ARG A 179 9.79 17.60 11.46
N THR A 180 8.93 17.69 12.48
CA THR A 180 9.32 18.06 13.85
C THR A 180 10.29 17.06 14.47
N THR A 181 10.02 15.75 14.35
CA THR A 181 10.90 14.68 14.85
C THR A 181 12.28 14.76 14.20
N LEU A 182 12.31 14.90 12.86
CA LEU A 182 13.54 15.02 12.09
C LEU A 182 14.33 16.26 12.51
N ALA A 183 13.68 17.42 12.59
CA ALA A 183 14.32 18.67 12.97
C ALA A 183 14.92 18.60 14.39
N GLY A 184 14.25 17.92 15.32
CA GLY A 184 14.76 17.69 16.68
C GLY A 184 16.10 16.93 16.73
N HIS A 185 16.42 16.17 15.68
CA HIS A 185 17.66 15.40 15.52
C HIS A 185 18.61 16.03 14.50
N GLY A 186 18.36 17.26 14.06
CA GLY A 186 19.17 17.94 13.03
C GLY A 186 19.02 17.32 11.64
N LEU A 187 17.95 16.58 11.40
CA LEU A 187 17.64 15.92 10.14
C LEU A 187 16.57 16.67 9.35
N SER A 188 16.51 16.39 8.04
CA SER A 188 15.48 16.83 7.12
C SER A 188 14.94 15.64 6.33
N VAL A 189 13.85 15.83 5.59
CA VAL A 189 13.34 14.79 4.67
C VAL A 189 14.42 14.42 3.65
N ALA A 190 15.17 15.40 3.14
CA ALA A 190 16.26 15.17 2.19
C ALA A 190 17.38 14.29 2.80
N SER A 191 17.77 14.52 4.06
CA SER A 191 18.81 13.71 4.69
C SER A 191 18.41 12.25 4.87
N VAL A 192 17.11 11.98 5.10
CA VAL A 192 16.57 10.61 5.14
C VAL A 192 16.64 9.97 3.75
N VAL A 193 16.12 10.65 2.72
CA VAL A 193 16.07 10.16 1.34
C VAL A 193 17.47 9.83 0.80
N GLU A 194 18.42 10.72 1.04
CA GLU A 194 19.80 10.60 0.59
C GLU A 194 20.64 9.68 1.49
N ALA A 195 20.08 9.25 2.63
CA ALA A 195 20.77 8.51 3.68
C ALA A 195 22.07 9.20 4.13
N THR A 196 22.04 10.54 4.20
CA THR A 196 23.13 11.32 4.81
C THR A 196 22.95 11.32 6.33
N HIS A 197 24.05 11.47 7.08
CA HIS A 197 24.02 11.55 8.55
C HIS A 197 23.52 10.26 9.26
N THR A 198 24.09 9.10 8.89
CA THR A 198 23.73 7.77 9.44
C THR A 198 23.75 7.68 10.97
N ALA A 199 24.64 8.40 11.65
CA ALA A 199 24.67 8.44 13.12
C ALA A 199 23.42 9.11 13.72
N ALA A 200 22.95 10.21 13.12
CA ALA A 200 21.74 10.90 13.55
C ALA A 200 20.47 10.10 13.19
N LEU A 201 20.48 9.39 12.05
CA LEU A 201 19.39 8.46 11.70
C LEU A 201 19.27 7.29 12.69
N GLY A 202 20.39 6.83 13.27
CA GLY A 202 20.39 5.79 14.30
C GLY A 202 19.95 6.27 15.70
N ALA A 203 19.77 7.58 15.87
CA ALA A 203 19.34 8.18 17.13
C ALA A 203 17.85 8.61 17.14
N LEU A 204 17.15 8.46 16.00
CA LEU A 204 15.70 8.60 15.88
C LEU A 204 14.99 7.43 16.59
#